data_AF-A0A7C5EP79-F1
#
_entry.id   AF-A0A7C5EP79-F1
#
_cell.length_a   1.000
_cell.length_b   1.000
_cell.length_c   1.000
_cell.angle_alpha   90.00
_cell.angle_beta   90.00
_cell.angle_gamma   90.00
#
_symmetry.space_group_name_H-M   'P 1'
#
loop_
_entity.id
_entity.type
_entity.pdbx_description
1 polymer ?
#
loop_
_entity_poly.entity_id
_entity_poly.type
_entity_poly.pdbx_seq_one_letter_code
_entity_poly.pdbx_strand_id
1 'polypeptide(L)'
;MTTENEMQKPQLPLLVLRLRAVVLALGESASPPWWKTEFMNETGLRFLERLYPRTAFHAAVHAAGKAAGDAHDRAVGRVGVYHLFRLPEFLETELHRMPPDPADDFFPTLRNAMGRPEDLMKVLAPMCGGERADDAPGARKIGTDKDIMTTAGIWKTAAVYHTAFARNKPGFPYFTAETDGGRG
;
A
#
# COMPACT_ATOMS: atom_id res chain seq x y z
N MET A 1 -13.66 -4.68 -33.05
CA MET A 1 -14.43 -5.18 -31.89
C MET A 1 -13.43 -5.67 -30.87
N THR A 2 -12.82 -4.72 -30.15
CA THR A 2 -11.97 -4.99 -28.99
C THR A 2 -12.91 -5.36 -27.85
N THR A 3 -12.76 -6.58 -27.35
CA THR A 3 -13.56 -7.16 -26.28
C THR A 3 -13.59 -6.25 -25.07
N GLU A 4 -14.79 -5.91 -24.60
CA GLU A 4 -15.10 -5.17 -23.36
C GLU A 4 -14.45 -5.78 -22.09
N ASN A 5 -13.81 -6.93 -22.22
CA ASN A 5 -13.19 -7.70 -21.14
C ASN A 5 -11.70 -7.35 -20.87
N GLU A 6 -11.07 -6.47 -21.65
CA GLU A 6 -9.74 -5.92 -21.33
C GLU A 6 -9.80 -4.68 -20.42
N MET A 7 -10.99 -4.11 -20.22
CA MET A 7 -11.21 -2.87 -19.47
C MET A 7 -11.23 -3.00 -17.94
N GLN A 8 -11.07 -4.20 -17.37
CA GLN A 8 -11.20 -4.41 -15.92
C GLN A 8 -9.97 -5.07 -15.26
N LYS A 9 -8.77 -4.89 -15.80
CA LYS A 9 -7.55 -5.09 -14.99
C LYS A 9 -7.15 -3.75 -14.39
N PRO A 10 -7.13 -3.59 -13.05
CA PRO A 10 -6.57 -2.39 -12.46
C PRO A 10 -5.10 -2.29 -12.91
N GLN A 11 -4.77 -1.17 -13.55
CA GLN A 11 -3.39 -0.81 -13.87
C GLN A 11 -2.55 -0.99 -12.61
N LEU A 12 -1.42 -1.71 -12.69
CA LEU A 12 -0.60 -2.05 -11.53
C LEU A 12 -0.28 -0.82 -10.64
N PRO A 13 0.11 0.36 -11.19
CA PRO A 13 0.33 1.56 -10.39
C PRO A 13 -0.91 2.00 -9.59
N LEU A 14 -2.09 1.92 -10.18
CA LEU A 14 -3.34 2.27 -9.50
C LEU A 14 -3.64 1.30 -8.35
N LEU A 15 -3.47 -0.01 -8.56
CA LEU A 15 -3.62 -0.99 -7.50
C LEU A 15 -2.64 -0.72 -6.33
N VAL A 16 -1.40 -0.39 -6.65
CA VAL A 16 -0.36 -0.07 -5.66
C VAL A 16 -0.70 1.21 -4.88
N LEU A 17 -1.17 2.27 -5.56
CA LEU A 17 -1.59 3.52 -4.91
C LEU A 17 -2.74 3.27 -3.93
N ARG A 18 -3.75 2.50 -4.37
CA ARG A 18 -4.91 2.15 -3.54
C ARG A 18 -4.50 1.33 -2.33
N LEU A 19 -3.65 0.33 -2.53
CA LEU A 19 -3.13 -0.49 -1.45
C LEU A 19 -2.31 0.35 -0.45
N ARG A 20 -1.44 1.25 -0.93
CA ARG A 20 -0.72 2.22 -0.07
C ARG A 20 -1.71 2.99 0.81
N ALA A 21 -2.72 3.59 0.20
CA ALA A 21 -3.65 4.44 0.92
C ALA A 21 -4.45 3.68 2.00
N VAL A 22 -4.96 2.49 1.69
CA VAL A 22 -5.70 1.67 2.67
C VAL A 22 -4.79 1.21 3.81
N VAL A 23 -3.59 0.71 3.50
CA VAL A 23 -2.64 0.24 4.51
C VAL A 23 -2.21 1.39 5.41
N LEU A 24 -1.95 2.58 4.85
CA LEU A 24 -1.59 3.78 5.61
C LEU A 24 -2.68 4.18 6.62
N ALA A 25 -3.94 4.21 6.18
CA ALA A 25 -5.08 4.50 7.05
C ALA A 25 -5.26 3.45 8.15
N LEU A 26 -5.11 2.16 7.82
CA LEU A 26 -5.20 1.06 8.78
C LEU A 26 -4.08 1.13 9.83
N GLY A 27 -2.84 1.41 9.43
CA GLY A 27 -1.72 1.47 10.37
C GLY A 27 -1.74 2.71 11.28
N GLU A 28 -2.30 3.84 10.83
CA GLU A 28 -2.60 4.97 11.73
C GLU A 28 -3.74 4.62 12.72
N SER A 29 -4.72 3.83 12.27
CA SER A 29 -5.90 3.45 13.07
C SER A 29 -5.68 2.23 13.98
N ALA A 30 -4.54 1.54 13.88
CA ALA A 30 -4.22 0.36 14.68
C ALA A 30 -3.96 0.72 16.16
N SER A 31 -4.06 -0.26 17.05
CA SER A 31 -3.81 -0.08 18.49
C SER A 31 -2.80 -1.12 19.02
N PRO A 32 -1.54 -0.73 19.29
CA PRO A 32 -0.94 0.58 19.04
C PRO A 32 -0.79 0.88 17.53
N PRO A 33 -0.71 2.17 17.13
CA PRO A 33 -0.52 2.54 15.73
C PRO A 33 0.83 2.06 15.23
N TRP A 34 0.88 1.56 13.99
CA TRP A 34 2.11 1.04 13.38
C TRP A 34 3.08 2.16 13.01
N TRP A 35 2.55 3.34 12.69
CA TRP A 35 3.27 4.60 12.55
C TRP A 35 2.43 5.72 13.18
N LYS A 36 3.11 6.67 13.81
CA LYS A 36 2.48 7.77 14.54
C LYS A 36 2.36 9.01 13.65
N THR A 37 1.52 8.91 12.63
CA THR A 37 1.11 10.04 11.78
C THR A 37 -0.40 10.24 11.88
N GLU A 38 -0.88 11.39 11.43
CA GLU A 38 -2.31 11.74 11.46
C GLU A 38 -2.77 12.30 10.10
N PHE A 39 -2.20 11.82 9.00
CA PHE A 39 -2.51 12.31 7.65
C PHE A 39 -3.67 11.53 7.01
N MET A 40 -3.89 10.28 7.40
CA MET A 40 -4.88 9.37 6.83
C MET A 40 -6.14 9.27 7.70
N ASN A 41 -6.59 10.42 8.19
CA ASN A 41 -7.87 10.62 8.86
C ASN A 41 -8.52 11.92 8.38
N GLU A 42 -9.78 12.15 8.76
CA GLU A 42 -10.58 13.29 8.30
C GLU A 42 -9.93 14.64 8.66
N THR A 43 -9.37 14.77 9.86
CA THR A 43 -8.71 16.01 10.31
C THR A 43 -7.45 16.28 9.51
N GLY A 44 -6.60 15.26 9.32
CA GLY A 44 -5.38 15.34 8.51
C GLY A 44 -5.67 15.73 7.06
N LEU A 45 -6.67 15.10 6.46
CA LEU A 45 -7.09 15.42 5.09
C LEU A 45 -7.59 16.87 4.97
N ARG A 46 -8.45 17.35 5.88
CA ARG A 46 -8.93 18.75 5.86
C ARG A 46 -7.79 19.77 6.00
N PHE A 47 -6.80 19.45 6.83
CA PHE A 47 -5.60 20.27 6.93
C PHE A 47 -4.85 20.33 5.60
N LEU A 48 -4.62 19.17 4.97
CA LEU A 48 -3.92 19.08 3.69
C LEU A 48 -4.71 19.68 2.52
N GLU A 49 -6.03 19.62 2.52
CA GLU A 49 -6.89 20.28 1.52
C GLU A 49 -6.68 21.79 1.48
N ARG A 50 -6.33 22.40 2.62
CA ARG A 50 -6.03 23.83 2.68
C ARG A 50 -4.65 24.18 2.16
N LEU A 51 -3.68 23.27 2.26
CA LEU A 51 -2.30 23.48 1.78
C LEU A 51 -2.11 23.03 0.33
N TYR A 52 -2.81 21.98 -0.06
CA TYR A 52 -2.66 21.24 -1.31
C TYR A 52 -4.03 20.96 -1.93
N PRO A 53 -4.82 21.98 -2.29
CA PRO A 53 -6.23 21.82 -2.67
C PRO A 53 -6.48 20.87 -3.85
N ARG A 54 -5.47 20.65 -4.71
CA ARG A 54 -5.56 19.74 -5.86
C ARG A 54 -4.88 18.38 -5.64
N THR A 55 -4.09 18.25 -4.57
CA THR A 55 -3.20 17.09 -4.36
C THR A 55 -3.21 16.59 -2.90
N ALA A 56 -4.19 16.99 -2.09
CA ALA A 56 -4.26 16.67 -0.67
C ALA A 56 -4.18 15.16 -0.39
N PHE A 57 -4.87 14.34 -1.18
CA PHE A 57 -4.80 12.89 -1.05
C PHE A 57 -3.40 12.34 -1.34
N HIS A 58 -2.76 12.79 -2.42
CA HIS A 58 -1.39 12.41 -2.76
C HIS A 58 -0.40 12.88 -1.68
N ALA A 59 -0.60 14.08 -1.14
CA ALA A 59 0.21 14.61 -0.04
C ALA A 59 0.04 13.76 1.23
N ALA A 60 -1.17 13.32 1.54
CA ALA A 60 -1.45 12.46 2.69
C ALA A 60 -0.76 11.09 2.55
N VAL A 61 -0.94 10.44 1.40
CA VAL A 61 -0.30 9.15 1.08
C VAL A 61 1.22 9.27 1.10
N HIS A 62 1.78 10.36 0.58
CA HIS A 62 3.22 10.59 0.60
C HIS A 62 3.74 10.79 2.03
N ALA A 63 3.09 11.65 2.82
CA ALA A 63 3.54 12.01 4.17
C ALA A 63 3.44 10.83 5.14
N ALA A 64 2.30 10.11 5.17
CA ALA A 64 2.18 8.89 5.96
C ALA A 64 3.10 7.77 5.40
N GLY A 65 3.25 7.70 4.07
CA GLY A 65 4.14 6.78 3.37
C GLY A 65 5.60 6.85 3.84
N LYS A 66 6.11 8.04 4.16
CA LYS A 66 7.45 8.20 4.74
C LYS A 66 7.59 7.49 6.08
N ALA A 67 6.65 7.70 7.00
CA ALA A 67 6.69 7.08 8.33
C ALA A 67 6.49 5.56 8.25
N ALA A 68 5.59 5.10 7.38
CA ALA A 68 5.40 3.68 7.11
C ALA A 68 6.65 3.05 6.49
N GLY A 69 7.31 3.75 5.56
CA GLY A 69 8.58 3.34 4.96
C GLY A 69 9.67 3.15 6.00
N ASP A 70 9.85 4.11 6.92
CA ASP A 70 10.81 4.00 8.02
C ASP A 70 10.50 2.83 8.96
N ALA A 71 9.21 2.54 9.21
CA ALA A 71 8.81 1.38 10.02
C ALA A 71 9.17 0.06 9.33
N HIS A 72 8.94 -0.03 8.01
CA HIS A 72 9.32 -1.20 7.22
C HIS A 72 10.84 -1.37 7.17
N ASP A 73 11.57 -0.31 6.84
CA ASP A 73 13.03 -0.32 6.77
C ASP A 73 13.69 -0.82 8.06
N ARG A 74 13.14 -0.46 9.23
CA ARG A 74 13.61 -0.96 10.52
C ARG A 74 13.35 -2.46 10.72
N ALA A 75 12.28 -2.98 10.14
CA ALA A 75 11.89 -4.38 10.29
C ALA A 75 12.58 -5.31 9.29
N VAL A 76 12.81 -4.87 8.05
CA VAL A 76 13.28 -5.73 6.95
C VAL A 76 14.65 -5.33 6.40
N GLY A 77 15.21 -4.20 6.81
CA GLY A 77 16.44 -3.65 6.23
C GLY A 77 16.18 -2.88 4.93
N ARG A 78 17.23 -2.23 4.41
CA ARG A 78 17.14 -1.28 3.28
C ARG A 78 17.81 -1.74 1.99
N VAL A 79 18.85 -2.57 2.09
CA VAL A 79 19.72 -2.91 0.96
C VAL A 79 19.16 -4.14 0.25
N GLY A 80 18.90 -4.02 -1.05
CA GLY A 80 18.35 -5.12 -1.85
C GLY A 80 16.96 -5.56 -1.41
N VAL A 81 16.21 -4.68 -0.75
CA VAL A 81 14.86 -4.96 -0.22
C VAL A 81 13.88 -3.94 -0.76
N TYR A 82 12.72 -4.43 -1.19
CA TYR A 82 11.59 -3.63 -1.65
C TYR A 82 10.35 -3.95 -0.82
N HIS A 83 9.51 -2.96 -0.60
CA HIS A 83 8.21 -3.15 0.06
C HIS A 83 7.23 -2.08 -0.46
N LEU A 84 5.97 -2.15 -0.04
CA LEU A 84 4.91 -1.27 -0.54
C LEU A 84 5.28 0.23 -0.49
N PHE A 85 6.08 0.65 0.49
CA PHE A 85 6.50 2.05 0.72
C PHE A 85 7.92 2.37 0.23
N ARG A 86 8.57 1.44 -0.47
CA ARG A 86 9.87 1.56 -1.14
C ARG A 86 9.88 0.61 -2.34
N LEU A 87 9.28 1.05 -3.43
CA LEU A 87 9.13 0.25 -4.65
C LEU A 87 10.35 0.40 -5.55
N PRO A 88 10.49 -0.45 -6.58
CA PRO A 88 11.41 -0.19 -7.68
C PRO A 88 11.13 1.18 -8.33
N GLU A 89 12.19 1.85 -8.77
CA GLU A 89 12.16 3.23 -9.28
C GLU A 89 11.11 3.45 -10.38
N PHE A 90 10.96 2.47 -11.28
CA PHE A 90 9.94 2.50 -12.31
C PHE A 90 8.53 2.68 -11.73
N LEU A 91 8.14 1.89 -10.73
CA LEU A 91 6.82 2.00 -10.12
C LEU A 91 6.64 3.29 -9.34
N GLU A 92 7.67 3.76 -8.61
CA GLU A 92 7.60 5.06 -7.92
C GLU A 92 7.38 6.21 -8.91
N THR A 93 8.06 6.16 -10.06
CA THR A 93 7.92 7.15 -11.13
C THR A 93 6.50 7.14 -11.71
N GLU A 94 5.96 5.96 -12.00
CA GLU A 94 4.60 5.83 -12.54
C GLU A 94 3.55 6.31 -11.52
N LEU A 95 3.70 5.96 -10.24
CA LEU A 95 2.85 6.47 -9.15
C LEU A 95 2.90 7.99 -9.03
N HIS A 96 4.06 8.61 -9.22
CA HIS A 96 4.21 10.07 -9.15
C HIS A 96 3.58 10.79 -10.35
N ARG A 97 3.53 10.14 -11.51
CA ARG A 97 2.92 10.69 -12.74
C ARG A 97 1.41 10.51 -12.79
N MET A 98 0.85 9.67 -11.93
CA MET A 98 -0.60 9.46 -11.89
C MET A 98 -1.32 10.78 -11.60
N PRO A 99 -2.30 11.16 -12.43
CA PRO A 99 -3.10 12.35 -12.14
C PRO A 99 -3.87 12.14 -10.82
N PRO A 100 -4.16 13.22 -10.08
CA PRO A 100 -5.18 13.19 -9.03
C PRO A 100 -6.46 12.58 -9.61
N ASP A 101 -6.88 11.43 -9.06
CA ASP A 101 -7.94 10.58 -9.63
C ASP A 101 -9.21 11.40 -9.95
N PRO A 102 -9.60 11.55 -11.24
CA PRO A 102 -10.74 12.39 -11.60
C PRO A 102 -12.12 11.70 -11.57
N ALA A 103 -12.25 10.37 -11.35
CA ALA A 103 -13.54 9.72 -11.64
C ALA A 103 -13.86 8.36 -10.96
N ASP A 104 -13.03 7.80 -10.07
CA ASP A 104 -13.37 6.54 -9.37
C ASP A 104 -13.86 6.77 -7.92
N ASP A 105 -14.87 5.99 -7.51
CA ASP A 105 -15.46 5.97 -6.16
C ASP A 105 -14.51 5.47 -5.06
N PHE A 106 -13.30 5.02 -5.42
CA PHE A 106 -12.29 4.55 -4.46
C PHE A 106 -11.98 5.58 -3.36
N PHE A 107 -11.63 6.83 -3.73
CA PHE A 107 -11.24 7.82 -2.72
C PHE A 107 -12.40 8.21 -1.79
N PRO A 108 -13.63 8.50 -2.29
CA PRO A 108 -14.80 8.67 -1.44
C PRO A 108 -15.03 7.47 -0.52
N THR A 109 -14.92 6.24 -1.03
CA THR A 109 -15.07 5.00 -0.24
C THR A 109 -14.04 4.90 0.87
N LEU A 110 -12.76 5.13 0.53
CA LEU A 110 -11.66 5.11 1.48
C LEU A 110 -11.84 6.18 2.56
N ARG A 111 -12.11 7.43 2.15
CA ARG A 111 -12.31 8.55 3.08
C ARG A 111 -13.44 8.27 4.04
N ASN A 112 -14.57 7.76 3.52
CA ASN A 112 -15.69 7.37 4.36
C ASN A 112 -15.26 6.33 5.39
N ALA A 113 -14.41 5.36 5.04
CA ALA A 113 -13.92 4.32 5.95
C ALA A 113 -12.84 4.79 6.95
N MET A 114 -12.20 5.95 6.76
CA MET A 114 -11.12 6.41 7.64
C MET A 114 -11.57 6.53 9.11
N GLY A 115 -10.70 6.11 10.03
CA GLY A 115 -11.02 6.04 11.46
C GLY A 115 -11.92 4.86 11.85
N ARG A 116 -12.35 4.02 10.89
CA ARG A 116 -13.15 2.82 11.13
C ARG A 116 -12.39 1.59 10.61
N PRO A 117 -11.54 0.95 11.45
CA PRO A 117 -10.70 -0.17 11.02
C PRO A 117 -11.47 -1.30 10.32
N GLU A 118 -12.66 -1.65 10.81
CA GLU A 118 -13.50 -2.67 10.18
C GLU A 118 -13.94 -2.32 8.75
N ASP A 119 -14.23 -1.04 8.48
CA ASP A 119 -14.61 -0.61 7.12
C ASP A 119 -13.38 -0.57 6.22
N LEU A 120 -12.23 -0.12 6.73
CA LEU A 120 -10.97 -0.16 5.98
C LEU A 120 -10.56 -1.60 5.62
N MET A 121 -10.83 -2.56 6.51
CA MET A 121 -10.62 -3.98 6.23
C MET A 121 -11.51 -4.47 5.07
N LYS A 122 -12.75 -4.00 4.97
CA LYS A 122 -13.63 -4.30 3.82
C LYS A 122 -13.10 -3.70 2.52
N VAL A 123 -12.44 -2.53 2.57
CA VAL A 123 -11.78 -1.92 1.40
C VAL A 123 -10.51 -2.70 1.01
N LEU A 124 -9.76 -3.24 1.98
CA LEU A 124 -8.56 -4.04 1.75
C LEU A 124 -8.85 -5.43 1.17
N ALA A 125 -9.92 -6.09 1.63
CA ALA A 125 -10.27 -7.46 1.26
C ALA A 125 -10.28 -7.75 -0.27
N PRO A 126 -10.95 -6.96 -1.13
CA PRO A 126 -10.94 -7.21 -2.57
C PRO A 126 -9.56 -7.05 -3.21
N MET A 127 -8.64 -6.31 -2.58
CA MET A 127 -7.26 -6.15 -3.08
C MET A 127 -6.38 -7.38 -2.84
N CYS A 128 -6.87 -8.39 -2.10
CA CYS A 128 -6.15 -9.64 -1.89
C CYS A 128 -6.20 -10.56 -3.11
N GLY A 129 -7.07 -10.33 -4.11
CA GLY A 129 -7.14 -11.16 -5.32
C GLY A 129 -7.41 -12.65 -5.09
N GLY A 130 -7.97 -13.02 -3.94
CA GLY A 130 -8.16 -14.41 -3.52
C GLY A 130 -6.94 -15.05 -2.85
N GLU A 131 -5.80 -14.36 -2.81
CA GLU A 131 -4.61 -14.81 -2.09
C GLU A 131 -4.87 -14.90 -0.59
N ARG A 132 -4.21 -15.85 0.07
CA ARG A 132 -4.24 -16.03 1.51
C ARG A 132 -2.82 -16.06 2.04
N ALA A 133 -2.58 -15.33 3.11
CA ALA A 133 -1.32 -15.35 3.83
C ALA A 133 -1.44 -16.23 5.08
N ASP A 134 -0.38 -16.95 5.43
CA ASP A 134 -0.26 -17.60 6.74
C ASP A 134 -0.30 -16.57 7.88
N ASP A 135 -0.46 -17.02 9.12
CA ASP A 135 -0.70 -16.18 10.29
C ASP A 135 0.56 -15.68 11.02
N ALA A 136 1.76 -15.90 10.46
CA ALA A 136 3.01 -15.48 11.09
C ALA A 136 3.17 -13.94 11.14
N PRO A 137 3.35 -13.33 12.33
CA PRO A 137 3.51 -11.88 12.45
C PRO A 137 4.90 -11.41 11.99
N GLY A 138 5.04 -10.11 11.72
CA GLY A 138 6.32 -9.46 11.49
C GLY A 138 6.77 -9.45 10.02
N ALA A 139 8.10 -9.45 9.82
CA ALA A 139 8.74 -9.40 8.52
C ALA A 139 8.49 -10.67 7.71
N ARG A 140 8.02 -10.53 6.47
CA ARG A 140 7.75 -11.67 5.59
C ARG A 140 8.25 -11.44 4.16
N LYS A 141 9.13 -12.32 3.70
CA LYS A 141 9.55 -12.33 2.30
C LYS A 141 8.43 -12.91 1.43
N ILE A 142 7.96 -12.13 0.46
CA ILE A 142 6.86 -12.47 -0.45
C ILE A 142 7.38 -12.98 -1.80
N GLY A 143 8.56 -12.54 -2.20
CA GLY A 143 9.15 -12.88 -3.49
C GLY A 143 10.38 -12.04 -3.81
N THR A 144 10.59 -11.80 -5.10
CA THR A 144 11.69 -10.99 -5.63
C THR A 144 11.25 -9.64 -6.17
N ASP A 145 12.20 -8.83 -6.59
CA ASP A 145 11.97 -7.55 -7.29
C ASP A 145 11.21 -7.72 -8.61
N LYS A 146 11.18 -8.93 -9.19
CA LYS A 146 10.28 -9.23 -10.32
C LYS A 146 8.85 -9.40 -9.85
N ASP A 147 8.63 -10.06 -8.71
CA ASP A 147 7.28 -10.32 -8.20
C ASP A 147 6.53 -9.05 -7.79
N ILE A 148 7.22 -8.08 -7.19
CA ILE A 148 6.62 -6.78 -6.79
C ILE A 148 6.11 -5.98 -8.00
N MET A 149 6.61 -6.29 -9.19
CA MET A 149 6.21 -5.69 -10.47
C MET A 149 5.00 -6.40 -11.10
N THR A 150 4.32 -7.29 -10.36
CA THR A 150 3.16 -8.03 -10.84
C THR A 150 1.95 -7.81 -9.96
N THR A 151 0.75 -7.89 -10.57
CA THR A 151 -0.52 -7.85 -9.83
C THR A 151 -0.59 -8.95 -8.77
N ALA A 152 -0.08 -10.16 -9.07
CA ALA A 152 -0.05 -11.28 -8.14
C ALA A 152 0.83 -10.99 -6.91
N GLY A 153 1.99 -10.37 -7.09
CA GLY A 153 2.85 -9.95 -5.97
C GLY A 153 2.17 -8.91 -5.08
N ILE A 154 1.44 -7.96 -5.68
CA ILE A 154 0.67 -6.96 -4.92
C ILE A 154 -0.52 -7.59 -4.18
N TRP A 155 -1.21 -8.57 -4.78
CA TRP A 155 -2.28 -9.33 -4.12
C TRP A 155 -1.76 -10.13 -2.91
N LYS A 156 -0.62 -10.81 -3.05
CA LYS A 156 0.04 -11.48 -1.92
C LYS A 156 0.42 -10.49 -0.81
N THR A 157 0.93 -9.32 -1.19
CA THR A 157 1.25 -8.23 -0.25
C THR A 157 0.00 -7.78 0.51
N ALA A 158 -1.12 -7.56 -0.20
CA ALA A 158 -2.39 -7.19 0.40
C ALA A 158 -2.92 -8.28 1.35
N ALA A 159 -2.81 -9.55 0.99
CA ALA A 159 -3.22 -10.68 1.84
C ALA A 159 -2.43 -10.72 3.17
N VAL A 160 -1.13 -10.41 3.12
CA VAL A 160 -0.30 -10.34 4.34
C VAL A 160 -0.74 -9.19 5.24
N TYR A 161 -0.96 -7.99 4.69
CA TYR A 161 -1.50 -6.88 5.47
C TYR A 161 -2.87 -7.19 6.04
N HIS A 162 -3.75 -7.81 5.24
CA HIS A 162 -5.09 -8.18 5.69
C HIS A 162 -5.03 -9.13 6.89
N THR A 163 -4.23 -10.20 6.81
CA THR A 163 -4.01 -11.10 7.96
C THR A 163 -3.40 -10.38 9.15
N ALA A 164 -2.41 -9.52 8.94
CA ALA A 164 -1.73 -8.79 10.00
C ALA A 164 -2.68 -7.83 10.77
N PHE A 165 -3.48 -7.04 10.05
CA PHE A 165 -4.47 -6.16 10.66
C PHE A 165 -5.61 -6.93 11.35
N ALA A 166 -6.10 -8.02 10.74
CA ALA A 166 -7.12 -8.88 11.36
C ALA A 166 -6.65 -9.50 12.69
N ARG A 167 -5.33 -9.67 12.87
CA ARG A 167 -4.72 -10.18 14.10
C ARG A 167 -4.23 -9.09 15.04
N ASN A 168 -4.39 -7.82 14.69
CA ASN A 168 -3.83 -6.67 15.40
C ASN A 168 -2.33 -6.85 15.71
N LYS A 169 -1.56 -7.34 14.74
CA LYS A 169 -0.10 -7.50 14.85
C LYS A 169 0.59 -6.89 13.63
N PRO A 170 1.70 -6.15 13.79
CA PRO A 170 2.45 -5.61 12.66
C PRO A 170 2.87 -6.69 11.66
N GLY A 171 2.67 -6.40 10.37
CA GLY A 171 3.15 -7.20 9.25
C GLY A 171 3.97 -6.35 8.30
N PHE A 172 5.14 -6.84 7.91
CA PHE A 172 6.07 -6.13 7.03
C PHE A 172 6.40 -7.01 5.81
N PRO A 173 5.47 -7.16 4.85
CA PRO A 173 5.72 -7.88 3.61
C PRO A 173 6.80 -7.17 2.79
N TYR A 174 7.79 -7.94 2.33
CA TYR A 174 8.91 -7.42 1.54
C TYR A 174 9.33 -8.38 0.44
N PHE A 175 10.09 -7.85 -0.51
CA PHE A 175 10.68 -8.55 -1.63
C PHE A 175 12.19 -8.29 -1.61
N THR A 176 12.97 -9.21 -2.18
CA THR A 176 14.42 -9.04 -2.28
C THR A 176 14.84 -8.91 -3.73
N ALA A 177 15.80 -8.05 -4.03
CA ALA A 177 16.47 -8.08 -5.33
C ALA A 177 16.99 -9.48 -5.61
N GLU A 178 16.76 -10.00 -6.81
CA GLU A 178 17.51 -11.16 -7.27
C GLU A 178 18.99 -10.77 -7.28
N THR A 179 19.78 -11.45 -6.47
CA THR A 179 21.22 -11.46 -6.68
C THR A 179 21.44 -12.22 -7.97
N ASP A 180 21.81 -11.52 -9.04
CA ASP A 180 22.42 -12.16 -10.21
C ASP A 180 23.55 -13.04 -9.67
N GLY A 181 23.37 -14.35 -9.75
CA GLY A 181 24.37 -15.31 -9.31
C GLY A 181 25.61 -15.12 -10.17
N GLY A 182 26.56 -14.32 -9.70
CA GLY A 182 27.82 -14.10 -10.39
C GLY A 182 28.60 -12.89 -9.91
N ARG A 183 29.53 -13.11 -8.97
CA ARG A 183 30.97 -13.24 -9.29
C ARG A 183 31.77 -13.46 -8.01
N GLY A 184 32.53 -14.57 -8.00
CA GLY A 184 33.88 -14.69 -7.44
C GLY A 184 34.03 -14.56 -5.93
#